data_AF-A0A3B9G1X6-F1
#
_entry.id   AF-A0A3B9G1X6-F1
#
_cell.length_a   1.000
_cell.length_b   1.000
_cell.length_c   1.000
_cell.angle_alpha   90.00
_cell.angle_beta   90.00
_cell.angle_gamma   90.00
#
_symmetry.space_group_name_H-M   'P 1'
#
loop_
_entity.id
_entity.type
_entity.pdbx_description
1 polymer ?
#
loop_
_entity_poly.entity_id
_entity_poly.type
_entity_poly.pdbx_seq_one_letter_code
_entity_poly.pdbx_strand_id
1 'polypeptide(L)'
;MTVNSEQGNAAKEALAGWLEHVPSVRQRPARSRIAGEFDLYGRHYYTIAFKMSLFQSGWYLGVAGGYEGDALVHCGHVSSRLGPYDPDTAERDCIEMVEVLRSYWRKRGSRDGTANTAALFQAVILLKENDWDRQAFLDTITNEWHMTIVTGEEYPADNRAVIISEGCLAAVILVPAPALNLPVLKEQDIPHQAHLIVRVNAMEADQFHAGRVFAWFTAGLCTENAAAVIMGDHTSDPDYWKRCARSAQDRNIFPIFNLIHVGIRENGQEYEGWTEGMRFFAGREMEILHGKDRQTVRNTLYKAAQYVITENIELHEGETLRLSGDICRTVRIQQGKNVRDETVVLTDEE
;
A
#
# COMPACT_ATOMS: atom_id res chain seq x y z
N MET A 1 3.96 -34.89 -17.43
CA MET A 1 5.34 -34.44 -17.14
C MET A 1 5.23 -33.17 -16.35
N THR A 2 5.49 -33.20 -15.04
CA THR A 2 5.40 -32.02 -14.18
C THR A 2 6.60 -31.12 -14.42
N VAL A 3 6.42 -30.08 -15.22
CA VAL A 3 7.33 -28.93 -15.25
C VAL A 3 7.08 -28.20 -13.94
N ASN A 4 7.85 -28.51 -12.91
CA ASN A 4 7.84 -27.72 -11.68
C ASN A 4 8.73 -26.49 -11.96
N SER A 5 8.15 -25.48 -12.59
CA SER A 5 8.80 -24.20 -12.91
C SER A 5 9.19 -23.47 -11.63
N GLU A 6 10.20 -22.59 -11.71
CA GLU A 6 10.62 -21.75 -10.60
C GLU A 6 9.45 -20.87 -10.09
N GLN A 7 8.63 -20.37 -11.01
CA GLN A 7 7.40 -19.63 -10.71
C GLN A 7 6.34 -20.50 -10.01
N GLY A 8 6.19 -21.78 -10.38
CA GLY A 8 5.32 -22.72 -9.66
C GLY A 8 5.80 -23.01 -8.23
N ASN A 9 7.11 -23.00 -7.98
CA ASN A 9 7.63 -23.05 -6.59
C ASN A 9 7.31 -21.77 -5.83
N ALA A 10 7.49 -20.59 -6.44
CA ALA A 10 7.13 -19.31 -5.86
C ALA A 10 5.62 -19.25 -5.53
N ALA A 11 4.76 -19.79 -6.40
CA ALA A 11 3.31 -19.86 -6.17
C ALA A 11 2.93 -20.73 -4.96
N LYS A 12 3.59 -21.89 -4.80
CA LYS A 12 3.40 -22.74 -3.60
C LYS A 12 3.88 -22.03 -2.33
N GLU A 13 4.99 -21.32 -2.40
CA GLU A 13 5.53 -20.56 -1.28
C GLU A 13 4.63 -19.39 -0.90
N ALA A 14 4.09 -18.67 -1.89
CA ALA A 14 3.11 -17.61 -1.70
C ALA A 14 1.84 -18.12 -1.02
N LEU A 15 1.30 -19.27 -1.45
CA LEU A 15 0.15 -19.90 -0.78
C LEU A 15 0.47 -20.32 0.65
N ALA A 16 1.67 -20.89 0.89
CA ALA A 16 2.08 -21.29 2.23
C ALA A 16 2.20 -20.09 3.17
N GLY A 17 2.83 -18.99 2.70
CA GLY A 17 2.90 -17.73 3.44
C GLY A 17 1.52 -17.15 3.70
N TRP A 18 0.61 -17.16 2.71
CA TRP A 18 -0.76 -16.69 2.90
C TRP A 18 -1.50 -17.48 4.00
N LEU A 19 -1.41 -18.83 4.00
CA LEU A 19 -2.04 -19.69 5.01
C LEU A 19 -1.53 -19.45 6.45
N GLU A 20 -0.26 -19.05 6.61
CA GLU A 20 0.29 -18.66 7.92
C GLU A 20 -0.34 -17.37 8.48
N HIS A 21 -0.80 -16.48 7.60
CA HIS A 21 -1.39 -15.20 7.99
C HIS A 21 -2.91 -15.30 8.16
N VAL A 22 -3.58 -16.32 7.61
CA VAL A 22 -5.01 -16.54 7.82
C VAL A 22 -5.29 -16.87 9.28
N PRO A 23 -6.07 -16.04 10.03
CA PRO A 23 -6.25 -16.20 11.47
C PRO A 23 -6.82 -17.55 11.92
N SER A 24 -7.65 -18.19 11.09
CA SER A 24 -8.24 -19.50 11.35
C SER A 24 -7.33 -20.69 11.03
N VAL A 25 -6.20 -20.46 10.36
CA VAL A 25 -5.25 -21.51 9.93
C VAL A 25 -3.92 -21.37 10.67
N ARG A 26 -3.24 -20.22 10.53
CA ARG A 26 -1.95 -19.89 11.16
C ARG A 26 -0.89 -21.00 11.06
N GLN A 27 -0.88 -21.71 9.93
CA GLN A 27 0.01 -22.85 9.72
C GLN A 27 0.29 -23.05 8.23
N ARG A 28 1.52 -23.47 7.92
CA ARG A 28 1.92 -23.92 6.57
C ARG A 28 1.27 -25.26 6.21
N PRO A 29 1.03 -25.52 4.92
CA PRO A 29 0.58 -26.83 4.48
C PRO A 29 1.67 -27.88 4.73
N ALA A 30 1.30 -29.05 5.24
CA ALA A 30 2.19 -30.20 5.40
C ALA A 30 2.66 -30.76 4.04
N ARG A 31 1.86 -30.57 2.99
CA ARG A 31 2.21 -30.97 1.62
C ARG A 31 1.43 -30.13 0.61
N SER A 32 2.07 -29.75 -0.49
CA SER A 32 1.41 -29.08 -1.62
C SER A 32 1.97 -29.56 -2.96
N ARG A 33 1.19 -29.39 -4.04
CA ARG A 33 1.61 -29.65 -5.42
C ARG A 33 0.89 -28.71 -6.38
N ILE A 34 1.54 -28.37 -7.49
CA ILE A 34 0.85 -27.76 -8.63
C ILE A 34 -0.10 -28.81 -9.21
N ALA A 35 -1.35 -28.44 -9.34
CA ALA A 35 -2.43 -29.28 -9.82
C ALA A 35 -2.93 -28.85 -11.20
N GLY A 36 -2.67 -27.61 -11.59
CA GLY A 36 -3.00 -27.04 -12.90
C GLY A 36 -2.52 -25.60 -12.99
N GLU A 37 -2.68 -25.03 -14.17
CA GLU A 37 -2.26 -23.66 -14.52
C GLU A 37 -3.34 -23.07 -15.43
N PHE A 38 -3.56 -21.76 -15.34
CA PHE A 38 -4.51 -21.07 -16.20
C PHE A 38 -4.13 -19.59 -16.35
N ASP A 39 -4.56 -19.00 -17.46
CA ASP A 39 -4.41 -17.56 -17.72
C ASP A 39 -5.75 -16.85 -17.55
N LEU A 40 -5.73 -15.72 -16.87
CA LEU A 40 -6.92 -14.91 -16.65
C LEU A 40 -6.56 -13.42 -16.69
N TYR A 41 -7.18 -12.67 -17.60
CA TYR A 41 -6.90 -11.25 -17.84
C TYR A 41 -5.42 -10.95 -18.15
N GLY A 42 -4.79 -11.76 -18.99
CA GLY A 42 -3.40 -11.57 -19.41
C GLY A 42 -2.36 -11.86 -18.32
N ARG A 43 -2.78 -12.49 -17.21
CA ARG A 43 -1.89 -12.89 -16.12
C ARG A 43 -1.96 -14.40 -15.91
N HIS A 44 -0.85 -14.95 -15.44
CA HIS A 44 -0.70 -16.39 -15.20
C HIS A 44 -1.00 -16.78 -13.75
N TYR A 45 -1.64 -17.94 -13.56
CA TYR A 45 -2.08 -18.45 -12.27
C TYR A 45 -1.83 -19.94 -12.13
N TYR A 46 -1.55 -20.35 -10.89
CA TYR A 46 -1.36 -21.74 -10.51
C TYR A 46 -2.51 -22.22 -9.61
N THR A 47 -3.06 -23.36 -9.99
CA THR A 47 -3.95 -24.18 -9.16
C THR A 47 -3.10 -25.07 -8.28
N ILE A 48 -3.28 -24.96 -6.96
CA ILE A 48 -2.46 -25.67 -5.97
C ILE A 48 -3.36 -26.60 -5.16
N ALA A 49 -3.04 -27.89 -5.16
CA ALA A 49 -3.64 -28.85 -4.23
C ALA A 49 -2.73 -28.97 -3.00
N PHE A 50 -3.28 -28.81 -1.79
CA PHE A 50 -2.50 -28.92 -0.54
C PHE A 50 -3.18 -29.73 0.57
N LYS A 51 -2.40 -30.14 1.59
CA LYS A 51 -2.85 -30.81 2.80
C LYS A 51 -2.35 -30.07 4.03
N MET A 52 -3.19 -29.94 5.06
CA MET A 52 -2.78 -29.37 6.35
C MET A 52 -2.11 -30.42 7.25
N SER A 53 -2.44 -31.70 7.05
CA SER A 53 -1.83 -32.83 7.76
C SER A 53 -1.53 -33.97 6.80
N LEU A 54 -0.43 -34.70 7.05
CA LEU A 54 -0.08 -35.90 6.28
C LEU A 54 -1.10 -37.03 6.45
N PHE A 55 -1.87 -37.02 7.54
CA PHE A 55 -2.91 -38.02 7.83
C PHE A 55 -4.28 -37.66 7.24
N GLN A 56 -4.43 -36.46 6.66
CA GLN A 56 -5.66 -36.04 6.00
C GLN A 56 -5.83 -36.82 4.68
N SER A 57 -7.00 -37.42 4.46
CA SER A 57 -7.29 -38.20 3.24
C SER A 57 -7.44 -37.30 2.01
N GLY A 58 -8.23 -36.23 2.12
CA GLY A 58 -8.49 -35.26 1.06
C GLY A 58 -7.39 -34.21 0.87
N TRP A 59 -7.44 -33.54 -0.28
CA TRP A 59 -6.65 -32.35 -0.58
C TRP A 59 -7.57 -31.12 -0.56
N TYR A 60 -7.03 -29.96 -0.20
CA TYR A 60 -7.69 -28.67 -0.34
C TYR A 60 -7.24 -27.96 -1.61
N LEU A 61 -8.10 -27.10 -2.14
CA LEU A 61 -7.84 -26.27 -3.30
C LEU A 61 -7.33 -24.88 -2.87
N GLY A 62 -6.24 -24.42 -3.48
CA GLY A 62 -5.74 -23.05 -3.38
C GLY A 62 -5.36 -22.51 -4.76
N VAL A 63 -5.33 -21.18 -4.87
CA VAL A 63 -4.86 -20.46 -6.04
C VAL A 63 -3.76 -19.49 -5.63
N ALA A 64 -2.73 -19.38 -6.46
CA ALA A 64 -1.74 -18.31 -6.37
C ALA A 64 -1.40 -17.85 -7.78
N GLY A 65 -1.49 -16.55 -8.03
CA GLY A 65 -1.25 -16.05 -9.38
C GLY A 65 -1.39 -14.55 -9.50
N GLY A 66 -1.45 -14.13 -10.77
CA GLY A 66 -1.28 -12.73 -11.14
C GLY A 66 0.13 -12.43 -11.62
N TYR A 67 0.87 -13.45 -12.05
CA TYR A 67 2.21 -13.32 -12.59
C TYR A 67 2.19 -12.77 -14.02
N GLU A 68 3.24 -12.02 -14.37
CA GLU A 68 3.46 -11.49 -15.71
C GLU A 68 4.68 -12.19 -16.32
N GLY A 69 4.48 -12.92 -17.42
CA GLY A 69 5.52 -13.76 -18.02
C GLY A 69 6.14 -14.73 -17.02
N ASP A 70 7.47 -14.78 -16.97
CA ASP A 70 8.26 -15.64 -16.08
C ASP A 70 8.56 -14.99 -14.71
N ALA A 71 7.94 -13.85 -14.37
CA ALA A 71 8.19 -13.15 -13.11
C ALA A 71 7.83 -14.01 -11.91
N LEU A 72 8.62 -13.94 -10.83
CA LEU A 72 8.36 -14.69 -9.58
C LEU A 72 7.50 -13.91 -8.57
N VAL A 73 7.16 -12.66 -8.89
CA VAL A 73 6.31 -11.76 -8.09
C VAL A 73 4.93 -11.67 -8.75
N HIS A 74 3.87 -11.69 -7.94
CA HIS A 74 2.48 -11.67 -8.41
C HIS A 74 1.68 -10.53 -7.79
N CYS A 75 0.57 -10.13 -8.41
CA CYS A 75 -0.32 -9.05 -7.92
C CYS A 75 -1.26 -9.46 -6.77
N GLY A 76 -0.80 -10.30 -5.84
CA GLY A 76 -1.54 -10.62 -4.60
C GLY A 76 -2.78 -11.52 -4.73
N HIS A 77 -3.05 -12.16 -5.87
CA HIS A 77 -4.18 -13.10 -6.02
C HIS A 77 -3.84 -14.49 -5.45
N VAL A 78 -3.68 -14.56 -4.12
CA VAL A 78 -3.44 -15.80 -3.37
C VAL A 78 -4.59 -16.06 -2.43
N SER A 79 -5.23 -17.22 -2.52
CA SER A 79 -6.35 -17.57 -1.64
C SER A 79 -6.67 -19.06 -1.64
N SER A 80 -7.36 -19.49 -0.59
CA SER A 80 -8.05 -20.77 -0.51
C SER A 80 -9.32 -20.61 0.31
N ARG A 81 -10.42 -21.23 -0.13
CA ARG A 81 -11.64 -21.39 0.67
C ARG A 81 -11.54 -22.54 1.70
N LEU A 82 -10.39 -23.21 1.80
CA LEU A 82 -10.21 -24.49 2.50
C LEU A 82 -11.23 -25.55 2.05
N GLY A 83 -11.72 -25.44 0.81
CA GLY A 83 -12.63 -26.39 0.19
C GLY A 83 -11.87 -27.58 -0.40
N PRO A 84 -12.54 -28.73 -0.57
CA PRO A 84 -11.92 -29.90 -1.17
C PRO A 84 -11.41 -29.60 -2.59
N TYR A 85 -10.26 -30.15 -2.93
CA TYR A 85 -9.76 -30.19 -4.30
C TYR A 85 -10.52 -31.25 -5.08
N ASP A 86 -11.16 -30.82 -6.17
CA ASP A 86 -11.76 -31.67 -7.18
C ASP A 86 -11.11 -31.34 -8.54
N PRO A 87 -10.43 -32.30 -9.20
CA PRO A 87 -9.77 -32.05 -10.48
C PRO A 87 -10.72 -31.58 -11.59
N ASP A 88 -12.00 -31.96 -11.53
CA ASP A 88 -12.96 -31.65 -12.60
C ASP A 88 -13.49 -30.21 -12.50
N THR A 89 -13.38 -29.57 -11.33
CA THR A 89 -13.84 -28.19 -11.10
C THR A 89 -12.74 -27.22 -10.71
N ALA A 90 -11.52 -27.70 -10.43
CA ALA A 90 -10.43 -26.91 -9.84
C ALA A 90 -10.15 -25.59 -10.56
N GLU A 91 -10.03 -25.59 -11.89
CA GLU A 91 -9.78 -24.36 -12.66
C GLU A 91 -10.93 -23.37 -12.52
N ARG A 92 -12.17 -23.82 -12.72
CA ARG A 92 -13.37 -22.98 -12.59
C ARG A 92 -13.49 -22.38 -11.18
N ASP A 93 -13.27 -23.21 -10.16
CA ASP A 93 -13.39 -22.79 -8.77
C ASP A 93 -12.24 -21.83 -8.38
N CYS A 94 -11.05 -22.01 -8.96
CA CYS A 94 -9.94 -21.05 -8.85
C CYS A 94 -10.26 -19.72 -9.54
N ILE A 95 -10.81 -19.75 -10.76
CA ILE A 95 -11.26 -18.55 -11.47
C ILE A 95 -12.32 -17.82 -10.63
N GLU A 96 -13.28 -18.54 -10.05
CA GLU A 96 -14.30 -17.94 -9.18
C GLU A 96 -13.68 -17.31 -7.93
N MET A 97 -12.70 -17.96 -7.28
CA MET A 97 -11.96 -17.36 -6.17
C MET A 97 -11.24 -16.08 -6.58
N VAL A 98 -10.57 -16.08 -7.75
CA VAL A 98 -9.89 -14.89 -8.29
C VAL A 98 -10.89 -13.79 -8.63
N GLU A 99 -12.04 -14.11 -9.22
CA GLU A 99 -13.11 -13.15 -9.52
C GLU A 99 -13.76 -12.60 -8.24
N VAL A 100 -13.91 -13.42 -7.20
CA VAL A 100 -14.40 -12.96 -5.90
C VAL A 100 -13.38 -12.01 -5.25
N LEU A 101 -12.08 -12.33 -5.27
CA LEU A 101 -11.04 -11.40 -4.81
C LEU A 101 -11.10 -10.10 -5.62
N ARG A 102 -11.03 -10.17 -6.95
CA ARG A 102 -11.08 -9.01 -7.84
C ARG A 102 -12.35 -8.19 -7.65
N SER A 103 -13.51 -8.83 -7.52
CA SER A 103 -14.78 -8.15 -7.31
C SER A 103 -14.91 -7.58 -5.89
N TYR A 104 -14.31 -8.21 -4.89
CA TYR A 104 -14.17 -7.68 -3.54
C TYR A 104 -13.34 -6.40 -3.57
N TRP A 105 -12.17 -6.41 -4.21
CA TRP A 105 -11.32 -5.23 -4.42
C TRP A 105 -12.05 -4.14 -5.25
N ARG A 106 -12.81 -4.53 -6.28
CA ARG A 106 -13.58 -3.60 -7.13
C ARG A 106 -14.80 -2.98 -6.43
N LYS A 107 -15.57 -3.77 -5.67
CA LYS A 107 -16.78 -3.31 -4.96
C LYS A 107 -16.45 -2.47 -3.72
N ARG A 108 -15.28 -2.65 -3.13
CA ARG A 108 -14.78 -1.77 -2.05
C ARG A 108 -14.34 -0.41 -2.56
N GLY A 109 -13.88 -0.32 -3.81
CA GLY A 109 -13.57 0.94 -4.48
C GLY A 109 -14.78 1.74 -5.00
N SER A 110 -16.03 1.27 -4.81
CA SER A 110 -17.21 1.84 -5.48
C SER A 110 -18.39 2.17 -4.57
N ARG A 111 -18.23 2.21 -3.24
CA ARG A 111 -19.38 2.37 -2.32
C ARG A 111 -19.79 3.80 -1.97
N ASP A 112 -19.01 4.82 -2.29
CA ASP A 112 -19.45 6.21 -2.18
C ASP A 112 -19.61 6.82 -3.57
N GLY A 113 -20.85 7.18 -3.92
CA GLY A 113 -21.29 7.68 -5.23
C GLY A 113 -20.68 9.02 -5.69
N THR A 114 -19.47 9.36 -5.28
CA THR A 114 -18.59 10.27 -6.02
C THR A 114 -17.80 9.43 -7.01
N ALA A 115 -17.76 9.82 -8.29
CA ALA A 115 -17.01 9.14 -9.33
C ALA A 115 -15.67 8.60 -8.79
N ASN A 116 -15.50 7.28 -8.86
CA ASN A 116 -14.29 6.56 -8.46
C ASN A 116 -13.10 7.07 -9.29
N THR A 117 -12.46 8.15 -8.85
CA THR A 117 -11.06 8.38 -9.16
C THR A 117 -10.32 7.36 -8.33
N ALA A 118 -9.84 6.28 -8.97
CA ALA A 118 -8.83 5.41 -8.39
C ALA A 118 -7.84 6.24 -7.57
N ALA A 119 -7.56 5.83 -6.33
CA ALA A 119 -6.83 6.64 -5.36
C ALA A 119 -5.56 7.21 -6.00
N LEU A 120 -5.57 8.53 -6.19
CA LEU A 120 -4.47 9.27 -6.78
C LEU A 120 -3.55 9.68 -5.65
N PHE A 121 -2.44 8.97 -5.50
CA PHE A 121 -1.36 9.43 -4.64
C PHE A 121 -0.63 10.56 -5.34
N GLN A 122 -0.41 11.68 -4.64
CA GLN A 122 0.30 12.82 -5.18
C GLN A 122 1.23 13.43 -4.14
N ALA A 123 2.46 13.73 -4.57
CA ALA A 123 3.38 14.61 -3.84
C ALA A 123 3.99 15.65 -4.77
N VAL A 124 4.51 16.70 -4.15
CA VAL A 124 5.36 17.70 -4.77
C VAL A 124 6.74 17.60 -4.13
N ILE A 125 7.79 17.49 -4.94
CA ILE A 125 9.17 17.60 -4.50
C ILE A 125 9.66 18.98 -4.89
N LEU A 126 9.99 19.81 -3.91
CA LEU A 126 10.62 21.10 -4.17
C LEU A 126 12.09 20.87 -4.54
N LEU A 127 12.57 21.58 -5.56
CA LEU A 127 13.95 21.50 -6.01
C LEU A 127 14.70 22.80 -5.70
N LYS A 128 15.89 22.67 -5.13
CA LYS A 128 16.79 23.80 -4.84
C LYS A 128 17.17 24.53 -6.12
N GLU A 129 17.41 23.78 -7.18
CA GLU A 129 17.76 24.24 -8.52
C GLU A 129 16.78 23.65 -9.57
N ASN A 130 16.56 24.34 -10.68
CA ASN A 130 15.78 23.81 -11.81
C ASN A 130 16.60 22.79 -12.62
N ASP A 131 16.97 21.70 -11.96
CA ASP A 131 17.76 20.62 -12.50
C ASP A 131 17.11 19.28 -12.17
N TRP A 132 16.73 18.54 -13.20
CA TRP A 132 16.14 17.22 -13.08
C TRP A 132 16.66 16.33 -14.21
N ASP A 133 17.30 15.23 -13.81
CA ASP A 133 17.72 14.18 -14.73
C ASP A 133 16.70 13.04 -14.71
N ARG A 134 15.91 12.98 -15.79
CA ARG A 134 14.93 11.92 -16.02
C ARG A 134 15.59 10.54 -16.06
N GLN A 135 16.74 10.40 -16.71
CA GLN A 135 17.38 9.09 -16.88
C GLN A 135 17.98 8.62 -15.56
N ALA A 136 18.65 9.50 -14.83
CA ALA A 136 19.15 9.20 -13.49
C ALA A 136 18.03 8.75 -12.55
N PHE A 137 16.85 9.39 -12.61
CA PHE A 137 15.68 8.95 -11.85
C PHE A 137 15.25 7.52 -12.22
N LEU A 138 15.11 7.22 -13.52
CA LEU A 138 14.74 5.88 -13.98
C LEU A 138 15.77 4.83 -13.53
N ASP A 139 17.05 5.15 -13.65
CA ASP A 139 18.16 4.29 -13.22
C ASP A 139 18.12 4.07 -11.70
N THR A 140 17.87 5.10 -10.89
CA THR A 140 17.70 4.96 -9.44
C THR A 140 16.51 4.06 -9.12
N ILE A 141 15.36 4.23 -9.78
CA ILE A 141 14.17 3.40 -9.51
C ILE A 141 14.38 1.94 -9.90
N THR A 142 15.04 1.67 -11.02
CA THR A 142 15.35 0.30 -11.44
C THR A 142 16.47 -0.33 -10.62
N ASN A 143 17.58 0.38 -10.39
CA ASN A 143 18.80 -0.19 -9.82
C ASN A 143 18.86 -0.11 -8.29
N GLU A 144 18.43 1.00 -7.69
CA GLU A 144 18.45 1.17 -6.23
C GLU A 144 17.15 0.72 -5.56
N TRP A 145 16.00 0.91 -6.23
CA TRP A 145 14.69 0.52 -5.70
C TRP A 145 14.17 -0.78 -6.28
N HIS A 146 14.90 -1.41 -7.21
CA HIS A 146 14.58 -2.73 -7.77
C HIS A 146 13.16 -2.83 -8.34
N MET A 147 12.63 -1.73 -8.88
CA MET A 147 11.29 -1.69 -9.47
C MET A 147 11.33 -2.14 -10.93
N THR A 148 10.36 -2.98 -11.32
CA THR A 148 10.08 -3.26 -12.74
C THR A 148 9.28 -2.09 -13.32
N ILE A 149 9.83 -1.43 -14.33
CA ILE A 149 9.21 -0.27 -14.96
C ILE A 149 9.09 -0.46 -16.47
N VAL A 150 7.98 0.03 -17.01
CA VAL A 150 7.75 0.18 -18.45
C VAL A 150 7.49 1.66 -18.72
N THR A 151 8.26 2.26 -19.60
CA THR A 151 8.05 3.66 -20.01
C THR A 151 7.26 3.72 -21.30
N GLY A 152 6.28 4.62 -21.40
CA GLY A 152 5.57 4.83 -22.67
C GLY A 152 6.50 5.37 -23.77
N GLU A 153 6.43 4.83 -24.99
CA GLU A 153 7.34 5.12 -26.11
C GLU A 153 7.12 6.52 -26.76
N GLU A 154 6.09 7.28 -26.39
CA GLU A 154 5.62 8.44 -27.18
C GLU A 154 5.60 9.81 -26.45
N TYR A 155 6.33 9.99 -25.36
CA TYR A 155 6.40 11.33 -24.74
C TYR A 155 7.77 11.99 -24.94
N PRO A 156 7.94 12.77 -26.02
CA PRO A 156 9.08 13.65 -26.18
C PRO A 156 8.90 14.83 -25.22
N ALA A 157 9.48 14.75 -24.03
CA ALA A 157 9.90 15.93 -23.28
C ALA A 157 10.78 15.53 -22.09
N ASP A 158 11.94 16.18 -21.98
CA ASP A 158 12.86 16.09 -20.84
C ASP A 158 12.24 16.58 -19.52
N ASN A 159 10.98 17.05 -19.54
CA ASN A 159 10.25 17.57 -18.38
C ASN A 159 9.20 16.62 -17.79
N ARG A 160 9.07 15.38 -18.30
CA ARG A 160 8.17 14.37 -17.70
C ARG A 160 8.61 12.93 -17.89
N ALA A 161 8.21 12.07 -16.96
CA ALA A 161 8.29 10.62 -17.06
C ALA A 161 6.90 10.02 -16.84
N VAL A 162 6.46 9.14 -17.74
CA VAL A 162 5.24 8.33 -17.59
C VAL A 162 5.67 6.88 -17.51
N ILE A 163 5.33 6.23 -16.41
CA ILE A 163 5.88 4.93 -16.02
C ILE A 163 4.72 4.03 -15.61
N ILE A 164 4.70 2.82 -16.16
CA ILE A 164 3.85 1.74 -15.68
C ILE A 164 4.72 0.83 -14.82
N SER A 165 4.28 0.54 -13.61
CA SER A 165 5.02 -0.30 -12.67
C SER A 165 4.03 -0.98 -11.72
N GLU A 166 4.14 -2.30 -11.57
CA GLU A 166 3.36 -3.09 -10.61
C GLU A 166 1.84 -2.84 -10.65
N GLY A 167 1.25 -2.70 -11.84
CA GLY A 167 -0.18 -2.43 -12.00
C GLY A 167 -0.60 -0.98 -11.66
N CYS A 168 0.36 -0.06 -11.55
CA CYS A 168 0.15 1.37 -11.35
C CYS A 168 0.62 2.17 -12.57
N LEU A 169 -0.06 3.28 -12.83
CA LEU A 169 0.41 4.35 -13.72
C LEU A 169 0.98 5.48 -12.87
N ALA A 170 2.27 5.75 -13.05
CA ALA A 170 2.98 6.82 -12.42
C ALA A 170 3.33 7.92 -13.42
N ALA A 171 3.32 9.17 -12.96
CA ALA A 171 3.79 10.32 -13.70
C ALA A 171 4.67 11.20 -12.81
N VAL A 172 5.83 11.60 -13.32
CA VAL A 172 6.71 12.61 -12.73
C VAL A 172 6.76 13.78 -13.70
N ILE A 173 6.47 15.00 -13.23
CA ILE A 173 6.37 16.19 -14.09
C ILE A 173 7.18 17.32 -13.47
N LEU A 174 8.16 17.83 -14.21
CA LEU A 174 8.91 19.03 -13.85
C LEU A 174 8.10 20.28 -14.17
N VAL A 175 7.98 21.14 -13.18
CA VAL A 175 7.52 22.51 -13.32
C VAL A 175 8.74 23.42 -13.07
N PRO A 176 9.29 24.04 -14.12
CA PRO A 176 10.57 24.74 -14.08
C PRO A 176 10.44 26.18 -13.52
N ALA A 177 9.66 26.33 -12.46
CA ALA A 177 9.46 27.59 -11.75
C ALA A 177 8.89 27.34 -10.34
N PRO A 178 9.12 28.24 -9.37
CA PRO A 178 8.52 28.18 -8.04
C PRO A 178 7.07 28.72 -8.08
N ALA A 179 6.25 28.18 -8.98
CA ALA A 179 4.92 28.71 -9.31
C ALA A 179 3.79 28.10 -8.46
N LEU A 180 4.12 27.24 -7.49
CA LEU A 180 3.13 26.49 -6.74
C LEU A 180 2.52 27.33 -5.61
N ASN A 181 1.20 27.46 -5.60
CA ASN A 181 0.45 28.25 -4.63
C ASN A 181 -0.24 27.34 -3.59
N LEU A 182 0.56 26.63 -2.78
CA LEU A 182 0.05 25.81 -1.68
C LEU A 182 0.09 26.57 -0.34
N PRO A 183 -0.91 26.41 0.54
CA PRO A 183 -0.90 27.02 1.88
C PRO A 183 0.36 26.68 2.68
N VAL A 184 0.74 25.40 2.73
CA VAL A 184 1.92 24.92 3.47
C VAL A 184 3.23 25.59 3.04
N LEU A 185 3.36 25.91 1.75
CA LEU A 185 4.54 26.61 1.23
C LEU A 185 4.62 28.07 1.69
N LYS A 186 3.46 28.74 1.83
CA LYS A 186 3.41 30.12 2.32
C LYS A 186 3.79 30.23 3.78
N GLU A 187 3.49 29.20 4.57
CA GLU A 187 3.76 29.17 6.00
C GLU A 187 5.22 28.85 6.31
N GLN A 188 5.88 28.02 5.47
CA GLN A 188 7.23 27.52 5.74
C GLN A 188 8.36 28.23 4.97
N ASP A 189 8.04 29.03 3.95
CA ASP A 189 9.00 29.82 3.15
C ASP A 189 10.25 29.04 2.70
N ILE A 190 10.03 27.83 2.17
CA ILE A 190 11.12 26.93 1.77
C ILE A 190 11.71 27.39 0.42
N PRO A 191 13.01 27.77 0.36
CA PRO A 191 13.63 28.21 -0.88
C PRO A 191 13.65 27.09 -1.94
N HIS A 192 13.17 27.40 -3.14
CA HIS A 192 13.17 26.47 -4.28
C HIS A 192 13.10 27.25 -5.61
N GLN A 193 13.58 26.64 -6.69
CA GLN A 193 13.55 27.21 -8.05
C GLN A 193 12.61 26.47 -9.00
N ALA A 194 12.29 25.21 -8.68
CA ALA A 194 11.42 24.36 -9.47
C ALA A 194 10.73 23.33 -8.56
N HIS A 195 9.82 22.55 -9.11
CA HIS A 195 9.23 21.42 -8.41
C HIS A 195 8.90 20.26 -9.33
N LEU A 196 8.95 19.04 -8.79
CA LEU A 196 8.46 17.84 -9.44
C LEU A 196 7.11 17.47 -8.84
N ILE A 197 6.12 17.20 -9.70
CA ILE A 197 4.85 16.61 -9.29
C ILE A 197 4.93 15.11 -9.56
N VAL A 198 4.75 14.32 -8.52
CA VAL A 198 4.70 12.85 -8.61
C VAL A 198 3.27 12.42 -8.40
N ARG A 199 2.77 11.61 -9.30
CA ARG A 199 1.44 11.01 -9.23
C ARG A 199 1.56 9.53 -9.42
N VAL A 200 0.85 8.76 -8.62
CA VAL A 200 0.67 7.32 -8.81
C VAL A 200 -0.81 7.02 -8.72
N ASN A 201 -1.33 6.41 -9.78
CA ASN A 201 -2.70 5.97 -9.89
C ASN A 201 -2.72 4.46 -10.01
N ALA A 202 -3.54 3.79 -9.20
CA ALA A 202 -3.78 2.37 -9.28
C ALA A 202 -4.60 2.04 -10.55
N MET A 203 -4.03 1.26 -11.48
CA MET A 203 -4.79 0.76 -12.64
C MET A 203 -5.43 -0.59 -12.30
N GLU A 204 -4.58 -1.54 -11.92
CA GLU A 204 -4.95 -2.90 -11.53
C GLU A 204 -4.50 -3.24 -10.09
N ALA A 205 -3.60 -2.43 -9.53
CA ALA A 205 -3.14 -2.55 -8.15
C ALA A 205 -4.23 -2.17 -7.14
N ASP A 206 -4.13 -2.69 -5.92
CA ASP A 206 -4.87 -2.13 -4.79
C ASP A 206 -4.17 -0.87 -4.23
N GLN A 207 -4.84 -0.18 -3.31
CA GLN A 207 -4.30 1.06 -2.70
C GLN A 207 -3.03 0.80 -1.88
N PHE A 208 -2.88 -0.39 -1.31
CA PHE A 208 -1.70 -0.78 -0.54
C PHE A 208 -0.46 -0.82 -1.44
N HIS A 209 -0.56 -1.52 -2.58
CA HIS A 209 0.50 -1.61 -3.57
C HIS A 209 0.77 -0.26 -4.24
N ALA A 210 -0.28 0.49 -4.59
CA ALA A 210 -0.11 1.83 -5.15
C ALA A 210 0.60 2.80 -4.18
N GLY A 211 0.27 2.73 -2.88
CA GLY A 211 0.97 3.50 -1.85
C GLY A 211 2.45 3.14 -1.74
N ARG A 212 2.79 1.85 -1.87
CA ARG A 212 4.20 1.39 -1.90
C ARG A 212 4.94 1.94 -3.12
N VAL A 213 4.39 1.74 -4.33
CA VAL A 213 4.94 2.29 -5.59
C VAL A 213 5.19 3.79 -5.45
N PHE A 214 4.20 4.51 -4.93
CA PHE A 214 4.32 5.94 -4.66
C PHE A 214 5.45 6.31 -3.70
N ALA A 215 5.61 5.56 -2.59
CA ALA A 215 6.65 5.81 -1.61
C ALA A 215 8.06 5.65 -2.21
N TRP A 216 8.30 4.59 -2.99
CA TRP A 216 9.59 4.36 -3.64
C TRP A 216 9.87 5.35 -4.75
N PHE A 217 8.88 5.69 -5.57
CA PHE A 217 9.03 6.70 -6.63
C PHE A 217 9.41 8.05 -6.04
N THR A 218 8.71 8.47 -5.00
CA THR A 218 9.02 9.72 -4.28
C THR A 218 10.40 9.66 -3.64
N ALA A 219 10.81 8.50 -3.10
CA ALA A 219 12.13 8.31 -2.51
C ALA A 219 13.27 8.33 -3.55
N GLY A 220 13.03 7.84 -4.78
CA GLY A 220 13.98 7.98 -5.89
C GLY A 220 14.17 9.42 -6.37
N LEU A 221 13.23 10.32 -6.06
CA LEU A 221 13.31 11.74 -6.37
C LEU A 221 13.89 12.58 -5.22
N CYS A 222 14.11 11.97 -4.05
CA CYS A 222 14.81 12.59 -2.92
C CYS A 222 16.33 12.57 -3.16
N THR A 223 16.79 13.34 -4.15
CA THR A 223 18.20 13.57 -4.45
C THR A 223 18.76 14.73 -3.62
N GLU A 224 20.04 15.04 -3.75
CA GLU A 224 20.65 16.21 -3.11
C GLU A 224 19.99 17.54 -3.54
N ASN A 225 19.38 17.57 -4.74
CA ASN A 225 18.64 18.75 -5.23
C ASN A 225 17.24 18.87 -4.60
N ALA A 226 16.71 17.84 -3.93
CA ALA A 226 15.43 17.93 -3.24
C ALA A 226 15.55 18.82 -1.99
N ALA A 227 14.68 19.81 -1.86
CA ALA A 227 14.57 20.67 -0.69
C ALA A 227 13.52 20.16 0.31
N ALA A 228 12.39 19.64 -0.18
CA ALA A 228 11.29 19.14 0.63
C ALA A 228 10.37 18.22 -0.18
N VAL A 229 9.70 17.31 0.51
CA VAL A 229 8.59 16.50 -0.04
C VAL A 229 7.29 17.00 0.58
N ILE A 230 6.30 17.32 -0.23
CA ILE A 230 4.99 17.79 0.22
C ILE A 230 3.92 16.80 -0.21
N MET A 231 3.20 16.26 0.76
CA MET A 231 2.04 15.40 0.54
C MET A 231 0.86 15.97 1.32
N GLY A 232 -0.22 16.32 0.61
CA GLY A 232 -1.36 17.01 1.21
C GLY A 232 -0.90 18.32 1.85
N ASP A 233 -1.12 18.44 3.16
CA ASP A 233 -0.75 19.61 3.97
C ASP A 233 0.55 19.39 4.76
N HIS A 234 1.20 18.23 4.62
CA HIS A 234 2.41 17.87 5.34
C HIS A 234 3.66 18.07 4.50
N THR A 235 4.71 18.61 5.14
CA THR A 235 6.06 18.74 4.56
C THR A 235 7.03 17.81 5.28
N SER A 236 7.77 17.02 4.51
CA SER A 236 8.78 16.08 5.00
C SER A 236 10.17 16.42 4.46
N ASP A 237 11.17 16.16 5.30
CA ASP A 237 12.58 16.15 4.91
C ASP A 237 12.85 15.03 3.88
N PRO A 238 13.52 15.29 2.75
CA PRO A 238 13.78 14.27 1.72
C PRO A 238 14.60 13.08 2.24
N ASP A 239 15.59 13.32 3.10
CA ASP A 239 16.41 12.24 3.66
C ASP A 239 15.58 11.38 4.63
N TYR A 240 14.69 12.00 5.43
CA TYR A 240 13.71 11.29 6.24
C TYR A 240 12.81 10.39 5.39
N TRP A 241 12.25 10.94 4.30
CA TRP A 241 11.42 10.16 3.38
C TRP A 241 12.19 8.95 2.84
N LYS A 242 13.41 9.17 2.33
CA LYS A 242 14.26 8.11 1.75
C LYS A 242 14.60 7.04 2.77
N ARG A 243 14.95 7.41 4.01
CA ARG A 243 15.21 6.46 5.12
C ARG A 243 13.99 5.63 5.47
N CYS A 244 12.81 6.25 5.58
CA CYS A 244 11.56 5.55 5.88
C CYS A 244 11.18 4.56 4.77
N ALA A 245 11.28 4.98 3.50
CA ALA A 245 10.97 4.13 2.36
C ALA A 245 11.94 2.95 2.25
N ARG A 246 13.24 3.18 2.49
CA ARG A 246 14.25 2.11 2.51
C ARG A 246 13.98 1.10 3.63
N SER A 247 13.73 1.59 4.85
CA SER A 247 13.41 0.72 5.98
C SER A 247 12.16 -0.13 5.73
N ALA A 248 11.16 0.44 5.08
CA ALA A 248 9.95 -0.29 4.69
C ALA A 248 10.24 -1.35 3.63
N GLN A 249 11.03 -1.01 2.60
CA GLN A 249 11.42 -1.94 1.54
C GLN A 249 12.24 -3.12 2.08
N ASP A 250 13.29 -2.86 2.84
CA ASP A 250 14.20 -3.89 3.36
C ASP A 250 13.50 -4.89 4.28
N ARG A 251 12.49 -4.41 5.02
CA ARG A 251 11.67 -5.23 5.93
C ARG A 251 10.44 -5.83 5.26
N ASN A 252 10.21 -5.52 3.98
CA ASN A 252 9.02 -5.88 3.23
C ASN A 252 7.71 -5.54 3.97
N ILE A 253 7.63 -4.32 4.50
CA ILE A 253 6.45 -3.81 5.22
C ILE A 253 5.85 -2.60 4.50
N PHE A 254 4.63 -2.23 4.90
CA PHE A 254 3.97 -1.03 4.42
C PHE A 254 4.73 0.24 4.86
N PRO A 255 4.96 1.22 3.97
CA PRO A 255 5.69 2.46 4.27
C PRO A 255 4.81 3.47 5.03
N ILE A 256 4.32 3.07 6.20
CA ILE A 256 3.38 3.86 6.99
C ILE A 256 3.91 5.26 7.32
N PHE A 257 5.21 5.38 7.59
CA PHE A 257 5.85 6.66 7.93
C PHE A 257 6.05 7.61 6.75
N ASN A 258 5.93 7.11 5.51
CA ASN A 258 5.94 7.96 4.32
C ASN A 258 4.52 8.46 4.00
N LEU A 259 3.51 7.62 4.22
CA LEU A 259 2.17 7.84 3.68
C LEU A 259 1.19 8.41 4.71
N ILE A 260 1.46 8.23 6.00
CA ILE A 260 0.64 8.76 7.10
C ILE A 260 1.51 9.68 7.95
N HIS A 261 1.05 10.92 8.12
CA HIS A 261 1.61 11.82 9.11
C HIS A 261 0.80 11.72 10.41
N VAL A 262 1.47 11.86 11.56
CA VAL A 262 0.82 11.98 12.86
C VAL A 262 1.14 13.34 13.47
N GLY A 263 0.15 14.23 13.43
CA GLY A 263 0.19 15.51 14.13
C GLY A 263 -0.02 15.30 15.62
N ILE A 264 0.69 16.06 16.46
CA ILE A 264 0.55 16.00 17.92
C ILE A 264 0.67 17.38 18.52
N ARG A 265 -0.30 17.75 19.35
CA ARG A 265 -0.37 19.00 20.10
C ARG A 265 -0.45 18.72 21.61
N GLU A 266 0.24 19.53 22.39
CA GLU A 266 0.11 19.54 23.86
C GLU A 266 -1.18 20.26 24.26
N ASN A 267 -1.95 19.67 25.18
CA ASN A 267 -3.16 20.24 25.73
C ASN A 267 -3.15 20.08 27.26
N GLY A 268 -2.54 21.04 27.96
CA GLY A 268 -2.39 20.99 29.42
C GLY A 268 -1.44 19.88 29.85
N GLN A 269 -1.93 18.89 30.59
CA GLN A 269 -1.15 17.71 31.02
C GLN A 269 -1.32 16.52 30.07
N GLU A 270 -2.08 16.68 28.99
CA GLU A 270 -2.40 15.64 28.02
C GLU A 270 -1.90 16.00 26.63
N TYR A 271 -1.95 15.01 25.74
CA TYR A 271 -1.57 15.14 24.34
C TYR A 271 -2.73 14.76 23.44
N GLU A 272 -2.98 15.61 22.45
CA GLU A 272 -3.88 15.33 21.34
C GLU A 272 -3.06 14.91 20.14
N GLY A 273 -3.48 13.86 19.44
CA GLY A 273 -2.85 13.47 18.18
C GLY A 273 -3.88 13.11 17.12
N TRP A 274 -3.51 13.29 15.87
CA TRP A 274 -4.36 12.97 14.73
C TRP A 274 -3.54 12.41 13.58
N THR A 275 -4.17 11.59 12.73
CA THR A 275 -3.57 11.16 11.46
C THR A 275 -3.88 12.16 10.36
N GLU A 276 -2.98 12.21 9.38
CA GLU A 276 -3.23 12.83 8.08
C GLU A 276 -2.71 11.88 6.99
N GLY A 277 -3.57 11.57 6.02
CA GLY A 277 -3.24 10.71 4.89
C GLY A 277 -4.11 9.46 4.80
N MET A 278 -4.94 9.15 5.81
CA MET A 278 -5.86 8.01 5.75
C MET A 278 -6.85 8.12 4.60
N ARG A 279 -7.20 9.35 4.20
CA ARG A 279 -8.04 9.63 3.02
C ARG A 279 -7.54 8.99 1.72
N PHE A 280 -6.23 8.81 1.55
CA PHE A 280 -5.68 8.14 0.36
C PHE A 280 -6.01 6.64 0.31
N PHE A 281 -6.44 6.07 1.44
CA PHE A 281 -6.80 4.68 1.62
C PHE A 281 -8.31 4.48 1.88
N ALA A 282 -9.13 5.47 1.50
CA ALA A 282 -10.57 5.52 1.81
C ALA A 282 -10.89 5.37 3.31
N GLY A 283 -9.92 5.66 4.18
CA GLY A 283 -10.10 5.65 5.63
C GLY A 283 -10.49 7.04 6.15
N ARG A 284 -11.27 7.06 7.24
CA ARG A 284 -11.38 8.26 8.07
C ARG A 284 -10.02 8.53 8.72
N GLU A 285 -9.69 9.80 8.90
CA GLU A 285 -8.60 10.14 9.81
C GLU A 285 -8.97 9.66 11.23
N MET A 286 -7.95 9.55 12.10
CA MET A 286 -8.10 9.07 13.47
C MET A 286 -7.55 10.09 14.45
N GLU A 287 -8.15 10.21 15.62
CA GLU A 287 -7.71 11.09 16.69
C GLU A 287 -7.57 10.36 18.03
N ILE A 288 -6.62 10.81 18.85
CA ILE A 288 -6.60 10.56 20.30
C ILE A 288 -6.68 11.93 20.96
N LEU A 289 -7.75 12.18 21.69
CA LEU A 289 -8.01 13.49 22.31
C LEU A 289 -7.43 13.62 23.73
N HIS A 290 -7.17 12.49 24.39
CA HIS A 290 -6.74 12.42 25.79
C HIS A 290 -5.58 11.44 25.96
N GLY A 291 -4.40 11.81 25.47
CA GLY A 291 -3.19 10.99 25.56
C GLY A 291 -2.31 11.36 26.75
N LYS A 292 -1.78 10.36 27.47
CA LYS A 292 -0.89 10.60 28.63
C LYS A 292 0.54 10.99 28.22
N ASP A 293 1.02 10.47 27.10
CA ASP A 293 2.37 10.77 26.62
C ASP A 293 2.43 10.84 25.09
N ARG A 294 3.27 11.75 24.59
CA ARG A 294 3.45 12.02 23.16
C ARG A 294 3.83 10.77 22.36
N GLN A 295 4.68 9.91 22.91
CA GLN A 295 5.20 8.74 22.19
C GLN A 295 4.13 7.66 22.02
N THR A 296 3.33 7.40 23.06
CA THR A 296 2.22 6.45 23.04
C THR A 296 1.11 6.91 22.13
N VAL A 297 0.75 8.19 22.15
CA VAL A 297 -0.23 8.75 21.19
C VAL A 297 0.25 8.49 19.76
N ARG A 298 1.49 8.87 19.47
CA ARG A 298 2.10 8.68 18.15
C ARG A 298 2.07 7.22 17.70
N ASN A 299 2.56 6.34 18.56
CA ASN A 299 2.70 4.92 18.23
C ASN A 299 1.35 4.22 18.11
N THR A 300 0.37 4.61 18.93
CA THR A 300 -1.00 4.08 18.85
C THR A 300 -1.65 4.46 17.53
N LEU A 301 -1.56 5.72 17.12
CA LEU A 301 -2.12 6.18 15.83
C LEU A 301 -1.45 5.49 14.64
N TYR A 302 -0.11 5.38 14.63
CA TYR A 302 0.58 4.63 13.57
C TYR A 302 0.18 3.15 13.51
N LYS A 303 0.07 2.49 14.67
CA LYS A 303 -0.38 1.09 14.72
C LYS A 303 -1.81 0.93 14.22
N ALA A 304 -2.71 1.83 14.62
CA ALA A 304 -4.10 1.82 14.20
C ALA A 304 -4.23 2.07 12.69
N ALA A 305 -3.58 3.11 12.18
CA ALA A 305 -3.52 3.40 10.75
C ALA A 305 -2.96 2.22 9.96
N GLN A 306 -1.82 1.69 10.40
CA GLN A 306 -1.20 0.53 9.74
C GLN A 306 -2.16 -0.66 9.72
N TYR A 307 -2.78 -1.01 10.84
CA TYR A 307 -3.73 -2.13 10.93
C TYR A 307 -4.93 -1.94 10.00
N VAL A 308 -5.56 -0.77 10.05
CA VAL A 308 -6.72 -0.42 9.21
C VAL A 308 -6.38 -0.52 7.72
N ILE A 309 -5.22 -0.02 7.32
CA ILE A 309 -4.78 -0.04 5.92
C ILE A 309 -4.39 -1.47 5.51
N THR A 310 -3.55 -2.17 6.27
CA THR A 310 -3.01 -3.48 5.88
C THR A 310 -4.07 -4.57 5.88
N GLU A 311 -4.97 -4.54 6.86
CA GLU A 311 -6.09 -5.47 6.94
C GLU A 311 -7.29 -5.00 6.12
N ASN A 312 -7.24 -3.77 5.58
CA ASN A 312 -8.32 -3.14 4.86
C ASN A 312 -9.61 -3.24 5.67
N ILE A 313 -9.67 -2.61 6.85
CA ILE A 313 -10.82 -2.68 7.76
C ILE A 313 -11.50 -1.32 7.82
N GLU A 314 -12.83 -1.30 7.83
CA GLU A 314 -13.58 -0.10 8.16
C GLU A 314 -13.94 -0.18 9.65
N LEU A 315 -13.70 0.90 10.39
CA LEU A 315 -14.02 0.98 11.81
C LEU A 315 -15.43 1.55 12.00
N HIS A 316 -16.23 0.90 12.84
CA HIS A 316 -17.60 1.29 13.16
C HIS A 316 -17.75 1.76 14.62
N GLU A 317 -18.75 2.60 14.87
CA GLU A 317 -19.07 3.13 16.20
C GLU A 317 -19.21 2.01 17.24
N GLY A 318 -18.49 2.14 18.36
CA GLY A 318 -18.54 1.21 19.48
C GLY A 318 -17.68 -0.04 19.33
N GLU A 319 -16.97 -0.23 18.21
CA GLU A 319 -16.05 -1.35 18.05
C GLU A 319 -14.80 -1.24 18.94
N THR A 320 -14.22 -2.38 19.30
CA THR A 320 -12.94 -2.45 20.01
C THR A 320 -11.82 -2.77 19.03
N LEU A 321 -10.89 -1.83 18.87
CA LEU A 321 -9.68 -1.98 18.08
C LEU A 321 -8.53 -2.51 18.97
N ARG A 322 -8.05 -3.73 18.68
CA ARG A 322 -6.95 -4.37 19.40
C ARG A 322 -5.65 -4.23 18.62
N LEU A 323 -4.72 -3.40 19.10
CA LEU A 323 -3.53 -3.00 18.35
C LEU A 323 -2.29 -3.87 18.65
N SER A 324 -2.06 -4.23 19.91
CA SER A 324 -1.00 -5.14 20.33
C SER A 324 -1.10 -5.44 21.82
N GLY A 325 -1.00 -6.72 22.22
CA GLY A 325 -1.08 -7.13 23.63
C GLY A 325 -2.41 -6.69 24.26
N ASP A 326 -2.31 -5.91 25.34
CA ASP A 326 -3.44 -5.38 26.11
C ASP A 326 -3.92 -3.99 25.63
N ILE A 327 -3.31 -3.40 24.60
CA ILE A 327 -3.75 -2.10 24.07
C ILE A 327 -5.02 -2.30 23.23
N CYS A 328 -6.15 -2.03 23.86
CA CYS A 328 -7.46 -1.95 23.23
C CYS A 328 -7.95 -0.50 23.23
N ARG A 329 -8.69 -0.13 22.18
CA ARG A 329 -9.29 1.19 22.02
C ARG A 329 -10.74 1.05 21.60
N THR A 330 -11.62 1.83 22.17
CA THR A 330 -13.00 1.94 21.69
C THR A 330 -13.05 2.96 20.56
N VAL A 331 -13.74 2.60 19.48
CA VAL A 331 -13.96 3.45 18.32
C VAL A 331 -15.16 4.35 18.57
N ARG A 332 -14.95 5.67 18.45
CA ARG A 332 -16.02 6.68 18.40
C ARG A 332 -15.92 7.44 17.09
N ILE A 333 -17.03 7.59 16.39
CA ILE A 333 -17.15 8.35 15.15
C ILE A 333 -17.81 9.68 15.48
N GLN A 334 -17.11 10.77 15.22
CA GLN A 334 -17.59 12.11 15.50
C GLN A 334 -16.95 13.13 14.56
N GLN A 335 -17.45 14.37 14.59
CA GLN A 335 -16.79 15.49 13.93
C GLN A 335 -15.37 15.67 14.48
N GLY A 336 -14.39 15.78 13.57
CA GLY A 336 -13.00 15.99 13.92
C GLY A 336 -12.76 17.26 14.72
N LYS A 337 -11.90 17.17 15.73
CA LYS A 337 -11.41 18.33 16.49
C LYS A 337 -10.18 18.94 15.81
N ASN A 338 -9.26 18.08 15.36
CA ASN A 338 -8.02 18.49 14.70
C ASN A 338 -8.01 18.19 13.20
N VAL A 339 -9.03 17.47 12.70
CA VAL A 339 -9.23 17.18 11.28
C VAL A 339 -10.54 17.79 10.78
N ARG A 340 -10.63 18.06 9.47
CA ARG A 340 -11.76 18.81 8.89
C ARG A 340 -13.07 18.01 8.85
N ASP A 341 -12.97 16.72 8.62
CA ASP A 341 -14.11 15.84 8.37
C ASP A 341 -14.43 14.98 9.61
N GLU A 342 -15.41 14.08 9.49
CA GLU A 342 -15.64 13.06 10.51
C GLU A 342 -14.41 12.15 10.70
N THR A 343 -14.12 11.83 11.94
CA THR A 343 -12.92 11.12 12.38
C THR A 343 -13.27 9.90 13.22
N VAL A 344 -12.33 8.97 13.34
CA VAL A 344 -12.34 7.93 14.36
C VAL A 344 -11.55 8.42 15.58
N VAL A 345 -12.25 8.74 16.67
CA VAL A 345 -11.62 8.96 17.97
C VAL A 345 -11.39 7.62 18.65
N LEU A 346 -10.13 7.34 19.00
CA LEU A 346 -9.71 6.17 19.74
C LEU A 346 -9.63 6.50 21.23
N THR A 347 -10.56 5.97 22.03
CA THR A 347 -10.59 6.17 23.49
C THR A 347 -10.05 4.94 24.21
N ASP A 348 -9.58 5.11 25.45
CA ASP A 348 -9.36 3.96 26.34
C ASP A 348 -10.70 3.22 26.58
N GLU A 349 -10.64 1.92 26.91
CA GLU A 349 -11.84 1.16 27.29
C GLU A 349 -12.42 1.74 28.60
N GLU A 350 -13.74 1.89 28.65
CA GLU A 350 -14.48 2.31 29.86
C GLU A 350 -14.54 1.20 30.92
#